data_AF-A0A3B6DMS8-F1
#
_entry.id   AF-A0A3B6DMS8-F1
#
_cell.length_a   1.000
_cell.length_b   1.000
_cell.length_c   1.000
_cell.angle_alpha   90.00
_cell.angle_beta   90.00
_cell.angle_gamma   90.00
#
_symmetry.space_group_name_H-M   'P 1'
#
loop_
_entity.id
_entity.type
_entity.pdbx_description
1 polymer ?
#
loop_
_entity_poly.entity_id
_entity_poly.type
_entity_poly.pdbx_seq_one_letter_code
_entity_poly.pdbx_strand_id
1 'polypeptide(L)'
;MPLDFTKHFVAVPTEFKLRNNTGCSWKVTVKLMNSRVTLDQGWATYAAVHQIKIGYMVTFKLLTPDTLKVIIFDNDGIEVVNKCGKHDKAFAAKE
;
A
#
# COMPACT_ATOMS: atom_id res chain seq x y z
N MET A 1 -4.45 7.78 6.49
CA MET A 1 -3.09 8.31 6.40
C MET A 1 -2.91 9.43 7.40
N PRO A 2 -1.69 9.61 7.96
CA PRO A 2 -1.38 10.74 8.83
C PRO A 2 -1.64 12.08 8.12
N LEU A 3 -2.26 13.04 8.81
CA LEU A 3 -2.64 14.33 8.21
C LEU A 3 -1.43 15.10 7.70
N ASP A 4 -0.34 15.15 8.48
CA ASP A 4 0.88 15.83 8.06
C ASP A 4 1.51 15.20 6.82
N PHE A 5 1.39 13.87 6.66
CA PHE A 5 1.87 13.19 5.45
C PHE A 5 1.08 13.63 4.21
N THR A 6 -0.24 13.81 4.33
CA THR A 6 -1.09 14.22 3.19
C THR A 6 -0.84 15.65 2.71
N LYS A 7 -0.19 16.51 3.51
CA LYS A 7 0.20 17.87 3.09
C LYS A 7 1.25 17.87 1.96
N HIS A 8 1.95 16.75 1.77
CA HIS A 8 2.93 16.58 0.69
C HIS A 8 2.28 16.16 -0.64
N PHE A 9 0.96 15.95 -0.67
CA PHE A 9 0.25 15.62 -1.89
C PHE A 9 -0.11 16.91 -2.63
N VAL A 10 0.31 17.03 -3.89
CA VAL A 10 -0.09 18.16 -4.76
C VAL A 10 -1.62 18.17 -4.93
N ALA A 11 -2.19 16.99 -5.09
CA ALA A 11 -3.62 16.71 -5.03
C ALA A 11 -3.79 15.31 -4.45
N VAL A 12 -4.92 15.03 -3.82
CA VAL A 12 -5.25 13.66 -3.37
C VAL A 12 -5.57 12.83 -4.61
N PRO A 13 -4.77 11.80 -4.96
CA PRO A 13 -5.06 10.97 -6.11
C PRO A 13 -6.24 10.04 -5.81
N THR A 14 -6.91 9.56 -6.86
CA THR A 14 -7.96 8.55 -6.75
C THR A 14 -7.40 7.15 -6.48
N GLU A 15 -6.12 6.93 -6.79
CA GLU A 15 -5.42 5.66 -6.59
C GLU A 15 -3.92 5.87 -6.33
N PHE A 16 -3.33 4.93 -5.61
CA PHE A 16 -1.88 4.83 -5.46
C PHE A 16 -1.37 3.51 -6.03
N LYS A 17 -0.17 3.55 -6.59
CA LYS A 17 0.67 2.41 -6.92
C LYS A 17 1.63 2.14 -5.76
N LEU A 18 1.42 1.05 -5.03
CA LEU A 18 2.30 0.59 -3.95
C LEU A 18 3.44 -0.22 -4.55
N ARG A 19 4.68 0.25 -4.40
CA ARG A 19 5.90 -0.42 -4.86
C ARG A 19 6.70 -0.95 -3.69
N ASN A 20 7.08 -2.23 -3.74
CA ASN A 20 8.00 -2.80 -2.76
C ASN A 20 9.45 -2.81 -3.29
N ASN A 21 10.39 -3.31 -2.48
CA ASN A 21 11.79 -3.45 -2.85
C ASN A 21 12.04 -4.53 -3.93
N THR A 22 11.06 -5.40 -4.22
CA THR A 22 11.17 -6.44 -5.25
C THR A 22 10.68 -5.99 -6.63
N GLY A 23 10.27 -4.73 -6.77
CA GLY A 23 9.83 -4.14 -8.04
C GLY A 23 8.36 -4.41 -8.40
N CYS A 24 7.66 -5.22 -7.60
CA CYS A 24 6.22 -5.44 -7.74
C CYS A 24 5.46 -4.14 -7.48
N SER A 25 4.33 -3.99 -8.17
CA SER A 25 3.46 -2.84 -8.00
C SER A 25 2.02 -3.29 -7.76
N TRP A 26 1.38 -2.70 -6.78
CA TRP A 26 0.00 -3.01 -6.41
C TRP A 26 -0.87 -1.75 -6.49
N LYS A 27 -2.02 -1.82 -7.15
CA LYS A 27 -2.95 -0.69 -7.22
C LYS A 27 -3.88 -0.72 -6.00
N VAL A 28 -4.02 0.43 -5.35
CA VAL A 28 -4.99 0.64 -4.28
C VAL A 28 -5.78 1.91 -4.55
N THR A 29 -7.09 1.89 -4.34
CA THR A 29 -7.90 3.10 -4.44
C THR A 29 -7.78 3.93 -3.16
N VAL A 30 -8.08 5.21 -3.30
CA VAL A 30 -8.07 6.18 -2.22
C VAL A 30 -9.49 6.64 -1.95
N LYS A 31 -9.85 6.72 -0.68
CA LYS A 31 -11.15 7.25 -0.24
C LYS A 31 -10.95 8.37 0.78
N LEU A 32 -11.75 9.43 0.66
CA LEU A 32 -11.81 10.47 1.67
C LEU A 32 -12.96 10.12 2.63
N MET A 33 -12.63 9.83 3.89
CA MET A 33 -13.60 9.51 4.94
C MET A 33 -13.31 10.37 6.17
N ASN A 34 -14.31 11.12 6.65
CA ASN A 34 -14.19 11.99 7.83
C ASN A 34 -12.95 12.90 7.76
N SER A 35 -12.73 13.54 6.61
CA SER A 35 -11.57 14.40 6.32
C SER A 35 -10.21 13.70 6.40
N ARG A 36 -10.18 12.37 6.30
CA ARG A 36 -8.95 11.56 6.29
C ARG A 36 -8.85 10.76 5.00
N VAL A 37 -7.66 10.74 4.43
CA VAL A 37 -7.32 9.91 3.27
C VAL A 37 -7.09 8.47 3.73
N THR A 38 -7.82 7.51 3.18
CA THR A 38 -7.68 6.07 3.47
C THR A 38 -7.30 5.30 2.22
N LEU A 39 -6.50 4.24 2.39
CA LEU A 39 -6.30 3.23 1.35
C LEU A 39 -7.48 2.26 1.43
N ASP A 40 -8.19 2.08 0.32
CA ASP A 40 -9.47 1.36 0.28
C ASP A 40 -9.31 0.07 -0.54
N GLN A 41 -10.03 -0.08 -1.66
CA GLN A 41 -9.95 -1.26 -2.52
C GLN A 41 -8.51 -1.59 -2.89
N GLY A 42 -8.15 -2.87 -2.77
CA GLY A 42 -6.81 -3.39 -3.03
C GLY A 42 -5.90 -3.43 -1.79
N TRP A 43 -6.14 -2.61 -0.75
CA TRP A 43 -5.32 -2.62 0.47
C TRP A 43 -5.43 -3.93 1.24
N ALA A 44 -6.65 -4.45 1.43
CA ALA A 44 -6.86 -5.70 2.15
C ALA A 44 -6.14 -6.88 1.46
N THR A 45 -6.20 -6.95 0.13
CA THR A 45 -5.49 -7.97 -0.64
C THR A 45 -3.97 -7.81 -0.54
N TYR A 46 -3.48 -6.58 -0.62
CA TYR A 46 -2.05 -6.28 -0.41
C TYR A 46 -1.60 -6.77 0.96
N ALA A 47 -2.33 -6.44 2.03
CA ALA A 47 -2.02 -6.89 3.38
C ALA A 47 -2.02 -8.43 3.51
N ALA A 48 -2.97 -9.12 2.90
CA ALA A 48 -3.06 -10.57 2.93
C ALA A 48 -1.90 -11.25 2.17
N VAL A 49 -1.59 -10.81 0.94
CA VAL A 49 -0.48 -11.32 0.13
C VAL A 49 0.86 -11.06 0.81
N HIS A 50 0.99 -9.92 1.49
CA HIS A 50 2.19 -9.54 2.23
C HIS A 50 2.22 -10.05 3.68
N GLN A 51 1.23 -10.84 4.09
CA GLN A 51 1.07 -11.38 5.45
C GLN A 51 1.28 -10.31 6.54
N ILE A 52 0.80 -9.09 6.30
CA ILE A 52 0.89 -7.99 7.25
C ILE A 52 -0.01 -8.32 8.44
N LYS A 53 0.57 -8.31 9.65
CA LYS A 53 -0.12 -8.59 10.90
C LYS A 53 -0.19 -7.35 11.78
N ILE A 54 -1.09 -7.36 12.75
CA ILE A 54 -1.10 -6.36 13.81
C ILE A 54 0.25 -6.42 14.55
N GLY A 55 0.82 -5.24 14.83
CA GLY A 55 2.16 -5.08 15.40
C GLY A 55 3.24 -4.75 14.38
N TYR A 56 3.03 -5.10 13.10
CA TYR A 56 4.01 -4.84 12.05
C TYR A 56 4.09 -3.35 11.74
N MET A 57 5.29 -2.89 11.42
CA MET A 57 5.52 -1.51 10.98
C MET A 57 5.47 -1.44 9.46
N VAL A 58 4.60 -0.60 8.92
CA VAL A 58 4.52 -0.34 7.47
C VAL A 58 4.94 1.10 7.20
N THR A 59 6.01 1.25 6.42
CA THR A 59 6.53 2.56 6.02
C THR A 59 6.03 2.92 4.63
N PHE A 60 5.70 4.20 4.43
CA PHE A 60 5.29 4.74 3.14
C PHE A 60 6.21 5.91 2.77
N LYS A 61 6.79 5.86 1.58
CA LYS A 61 7.56 6.96 1.00
C LYS A 61 6.92 7.38 -0.32
N LEU A 62 6.54 8.64 -0.42
CA LEU A 62 6.05 9.23 -1.67
C LEU A 62 7.20 9.34 -2.68
N LEU A 63 7.09 8.65 -3.82
CA LEU A 63 8.08 8.70 -4.91
C LEU A 63 7.64 9.64 -6.04
N THR A 64 6.38 9.55 -6.41
CA THR A 64 5.67 10.40 -7.39
C THR A 64 4.28 10.70 -6.82
N PRO A 65 3.51 11.64 -7.40
CA PRO A 65 2.17 11.98 -6.89
C PRO A 65 1.20 10.79 -6.74
N ASP A 66 1.41 9.71 -7.48
CA ASP A 66 0.57 8.51 -7.52
C ASP A 66 1.31 7.22 -7.08
N THR A 67 2.58 7.29 -6.68
CA THR A 67 3.37 6.09 -6.33
C THR A 67 3.97 6.20 -4.93
N LEU A 68 3.67 5.20 -4.11
CA LEU A 68 4.23 5.03 -2.76
C LEU A 68 5.18 3.85 -2.76
N LYS A 69 6.42 4.05 -2.31
CA LYS A 69 7.29 2.95 -1.90
C LYS A 69 6.85 2.46 -0.52
N VAL A 70 6.67 1.15 -0.38
CA VAL A 70 6.24 0.48 0.84
C VAL A 70 7.31 -0.49 1.30
N ILE A 71 7.70 -0.40 2.56
CA ILE A 71 8.56 -1.38 3.24
C ILE A 71 7.85 -1.82 4.51
N ILE A 72 7.78 -3.13 4.71
CA ILE A 72 7.07 -3.77 5.82
C ILE A 72 8.13 -4.39 6.72
N PHE A 73 8.05 -4.12 8.01
CA PHE A 73 8.89 -4.73 9.03
C PHE A 73 8.01 -5.53 10.00
N ASP A 74 8.45 -6.73 10.35
CA ASP A 74 7.80 -7.53 11.39
C ASP A 74 8.08 -6.97 12.80
N ASN A 75 7.62 -7.69 13.82
CA ASN A 75 7.78 -7.26 15.22
C ASN A 75 9.24 -7.24 15.68
N ASP A 76 10.14 -7.95 15.00
CA ASP A 76 11.57 -7.99 15.30
C ASP A 76 12.33 -6.91 14.50
N GLY A 77 11.61 -6.07 13.73
CA GLY A 77 12.19 -5.03 12.89
C GLY A 77 12.84 -5.58 11.62
N ILE A 78 12.55 -6.83 11.24
CA ILE A 78 13.10 -7.46 10.05
C ILE A 78 12.20 -7.17 8.85
N GLU A 79 12.81 -6.79 7.72
CA GLU A 79 12.06 -6.52 6.50
C GLU A 79 11.37 -7.80 5.97
N VAL A 80 10.05 -7.70 5.77
CA VAL A 80 9.25 -8.75 5.14
C VAL A 80 9.36 -8.64 3.62
N VAL A 81 10.19 -9.49 3.03
CA VAL A 81 10.43 -9.52 1.59
C VAL A 81 9.59 -10.60 0.91
N ASN A 82 8.54 -10.18 0.22
CA ASN A 82 7.78 -11.09 -0.66
C ASN A 82 8.23 -10.92 -2.11
N LYS A 83 8.66 -12.04 -2.71
CA LYS A 83 8.93 -12.12 -4.15
C LYS A 83 7.59 -12.09 -4.90
N CYS A 84 7.53 -11.38 -6.04
CA CYS A 84 6.40 -11.54 -6.96
C CYS A 84 6.33 -12.99 -7.42
N GLY A 85 5.39 -13.75 -6.87
CA GLY A 85 4.82 -14.90 -7.58
C GLY A 85 3.84 -14.38 -8.62
N LYS A 86 3.72 -15.06 -9.77
CA LYS A 86 2.61 -14.84 -10.70
C LYS A 86 1.31 -15.22 -9.99
N HIS A 87 0.67 -14.27 -9.32
CA HIS A 87 -0.72 -14.42 -8.87
C HIS A 87 -1.65 -14.19 -10.07
N ASP A 88 -1.49 -15.04 -11.09
CA ASP A 88 -2.44 -15.09 -12.20
C ASP A 88 -3.78 -15.59 -11.62
N LYS A 89 -4.77 -14.69 -11.61
CA LYS A 89 -6.22 -14.94 -11.52
C LYS A 89 -6.92 -15.00 -10.15
N ALA A 90 -6.25 -14.89 -9.01
CA ALA A 90 -6.95 -15.03 -7.71
C ALA A 90 -7.78 -13.81 -7.26
N PHE A 91 -7.56 -12.62 -7.84
CA PHE A 91 -8.20 -11.38 -7.37
C PHE A 91 -8.80 -10.53 -8.49
N ALA A 92 -9.20 -11.14 -9.62
CA ALA A 92 -10.07 -10.44 -10.55
C ALA A 92 -11.39 -10.14 -9.82
N ALA A 93 -11.59 -8.88 -9.45
CA ALA A 93 -12.88 -8.40 -8.99
C ALA A 93 -13.90 -8.78 -10.07
N LYS A 94 -14.91 -9.58 -9.68
CA LYS A 94 -16.08 -9.73 -10.52
C LYS A 94 -16.76 -8.37 -10.59
N GLU A 95 -16.97 -7.91 -11.82
CA GLU A 95 -17.86 -6.79 -12.19
C GLU A 95 -19.29 -7.04 -11.69
#